data_AF-A0A2P1PZS7-F1
#
_entry.id   AF-A0A2P1PZS7-F1
#
_cell.length_a   1.000
_cell.length_b   1.000
_cell.length_c   1.000
_cell.angle_alpha   90.00
_cell.angle_beta   90.00
_cell.angle_gamma   90.00
#
_symmetry.space_group_name_H-M   'P 1'
#
loop_
_entity.id
_entity.type
_entity.pdbx_description
1 polymer ?
#
loop_
_entity_poly.entity_id
_entity_poly.type
_entity_poly.pdbx_seq_one_letter_code
_entity_poly.pdbx_strand_id
1 'polypeptide(L)'
;MAGIEWGVDLSHLAPACHVYELKLQDGIVHLPFRVRYSPHCWTRTKSATDSDDQFVWHERRSDGQVEARVICPIRYSFSAQLPGIVASLQNASVYRGRGEVFYRTKDTDRQRGLWAVCLKFDVNVGAKELRLTCKSAHHRHNLPHDAKQPADRFFRVLRTFYLSHAERHDWIPRPTKEKGP
;
A
#
# COMPACT_ATOMS: atom_id res chain seq x y z
N MET A 1 5.05 13.36 -11.42
CA MET A 1 4.91 14.58 -10.60
C MET A 1 3.67 14.38 -9.77
N ALA A 2 3.79 14.40 -8.44
CA ALA A 2 2.64 14.49 -7.55
C ALA A 2 2.69 15.90 -6.98
N GLY A 3 1.79 16.76 -7.44
CA GLY A 3 1.69 18.17 -7.06
C GLY A 3 0.24 18.51 -6.72
N ILE A 4 -0.05 19.82 -6.67
CA ILE A 4 -1.43 20.31 -6.59
C ILE A 4 -2.04 20.19 -7.99
N GLU A 5 -3.03 19.32 -8.14
CA GLU A 5 -3.85 19.24 -9.35
C GLU A 5 -5.25 19.71 -9.00
N TRP A 6 -5.75 20.73 -9.71
CA TRP A 6 -7.12 21.23 -9.53
C TRP A 6 -7.42 21.62 -8.06
N GLY A 7 -6.47 22.21 -7.33
CA GLY A 7 -6.65 22.60 -5.93
C GLY A 7 -6.65 21.44 -4.92
N VAL A 8 -6.39 20.22 -5.36
CA VAL A 8 -6.24 19.03 -4.51
C VAL A 8 -4.77 18.66 -4.41
N ASP A 9 -4.28 18.47 -3.17
CA ASP A 9 -2.91 18.01 -2.94
C ASP A 9 -2.77 16.49 -3.12
N LEU A 10 -2.16 16.08 -4.23
CA LEU A 10 -1.90 14.68 -4.54
C LEU A 10 -0.49 14.22 -4.11
N SER A 11 0.24 15.03 -3.33
CA SER A 11 1.59 14.70 -2.83
C SER A 11 1.65 13.35 -2.10
N HIS A 12 0.57 12.96 -1.43
CA HIS A 12 0.44 11.66 -0.76
C HIS A 12 0.50 10.46 -1.72
N LEU A 13 0.36 10.67 -3.03
CA LEU A 13 0.53 9.66 -4.07
C LEU A 13 1.95 9.61 -4.65
N ALA A 14 2.83 10.52 -4.24
CA ALA A 14 4.22 10.53 -4.66
C ALA A 14 4.88 9.19 -4.31
N PRO A 15 5.70 8.60 -5.21
CA PRO A 15 6.50 7.44 -4.85
C PRO A 15 7.39 7.74 -3.64
N ALA A 16 7.40 6.84 -2.67
CA ALA A 16 8.21 6.95 -1.47
C ALA A 16 9.25 5.82 -1.41
N CYS A 17 10.25 5.96 -0.54
CA CYS A 17 11.13 4.87 -0.16
C CYS A 17 10.95 4.58 1.33
N HIS A 18 10.65 3.33 1.67
CA HIS A 18 10.53 2.89 3.06
C HIS A 18 11.45 1.70 3.29
N VAL A 19 12.24 1.78 4.36
CA VAL A 19 13.17 0.72 4.75
C VAL A 19 12.51 -0.11 5.85
N TYR A 20 12.31 -1.39 5.58
CA TYR A 20 11.87 -2.34 6.60
C TYR A 20 13.07 -3.14 7.12
N GLU A 21 13.09 -3.38 8.41
CA GLU A 21 14.12 -4.18 9.06
C GLU A 21 13.64 -5.63 9.19
N LEU A 22 14.50 -6.60 8.89
CA LEU A 22 14.21 -8.00 9.11
C LEU A 22 15.34 -8.65 9.90
N LYS A 23 15.00 -9.14 11.10
CA LYS A 23 15.90 -9.93 11.92
C LYS A 23 15.85 -11.39 11.48
N LEU A 24 17.00 -11.91 11.06
CA LEU A 24 17.22 -13.28 10.61
C LEU A 24 18.23 -13.97 11.54
N GLN A 25 18.38 -15.29 11.38
CA GLN A 25 19.37 -16.05 12.17
C GLN A 25 20.80 -15.53 11.91
N ASP A 26 21.10 -15.15 10.68
CA ASP A 26 22.45 -14.72 10.27
C ASP A 26 22.72 -13.22 10.45
N GLY A 27 21.77 -12.48 11.03
CA GLY A 27 21.90 -11.04 11.29
C GLY A 27 20.66 -10.24 10.90
N ILE A 28 20.85 -8.93 10.75
CA ILE A 28 19.79 -7.99 10.39
C ILE A 28 19.95 -7.61 8.91
N VAL A 29 18.83 -7.54 8.19
CA VAL A 29 18.78 -7.01 6.83
C VAL A 29 17.84 -5.81 6.76
N HIS A 30 18.32 -4.73 6.15
CA HIS A 30 17.53 -3.55 5.84
C HIS A 30 17.05 -3.62 4.38
N LEU A 31 15.73 -3.64 4.18
CA LEU A 31 15.11 -3.84 2.88
C LEU A 31 14.47 -2.52 2.41
N PRO A 32 15.12 -1.77 1.50
CA PRO A 32 14.55 -0.56 0.93
C PRO A 32 13.47 -0.92 -0.11
N PHE A 33 12.22 -0.55 0.16
CA PHE A 33 11.10 -0.69 -0.76
C PHE A 33 10.75 0.64 -1.40
N ARG A 34 10.71 0.66 -2.74
CA ARG A 34 10.07 1.73 -3.49
C ARG A 34 8.56 1.54 -3.43
N VAL A 35 7.89 2.46 -2.77
CA VAL A 35 6.45 2.41 -2.52
C VAL A 35 5.70 3.20 -3.59
N ARG A 36 4.62 2.61 -4.10
CA ARG A 36 3.72 3.24 -5.07
C ARG A 36 2.29 3.23 -4.53
N TYR A 37 1.64 4.39 -4.58
CA TYR A 37 0.25 4.54 -4.19
C TYR A 37 -0.60 4.64 -5.46
N SER A 38 -1.56 3.74 -5.60
CA SER A 38 -2.53 3.88 -6.69
C SER A 38 -3.52 5.01 -6.34
N PRO A 39 -4.14 5.65 -7.34
CA PRO A 39 -5.04 6.78 -7.12
C PRO A 39 -6.37 6.35 -6.46
N HIS A 40 -6.40 6.28 -5.12
CA HIS A 40 -7.57 5.81 -4.34
C HIS A 40 -8.61 6.88 -4.05
N CYS A 41 -8.28 8.16 -4.27
CA CYS A 41 -9.12 9.31 -3.94
C CYS A 41 -10.40 9.40 -4.79
N TRP A 42 -10.48 8.67 -5.90
CA TRP A 42 -11.52 8.83 -6.90
C TRP A 42 -12.61 7.74 -6.88
N THR A 43 -13.80 8.11 -7.33
CA THR A 43 -14.98 7.24 -7.51
C THR A 43 -15.57 7.40 -8.91
N ARG A 44 -16.36 6.42 -9.38
CA ARG A 44 -17.10 6.50 -10.67
C ARG A 44 -18.42 7.25 -10.54
N THR A 45 -18.99 7.26 -9.34
CA THR A 45 -20.36 7.72 -9.12
C THR A 45 -20.32 9.04 -8.37
N LYS A 46 -20.93 10.07 -8.97
CA LYS A 46 -21.29 11.31 -8.27
C LYS A 46 -22.46 10.99 -7.33
N SER A 47 -22.29 11.24 -6.04
CA SER A 47 -23.35 11.21 -5.03
C SER A 47 -24.36 12.32 -5.30
N ALA A 48 -25.60 12.15 -4.86
CA ALA A 48 -26.62 13.21 -4.89
C ALA A 48 -26.23 14.44 -4.05
N THR A 49 -25.28 14.29 -3.12
CA THR A 49 -24.77 15.35 -2.25
C THR A 49 -23.50 16.00 -2.77
N ASP A 50 -22.96 15.54 -3.89
CA ASP A 50 -21.72 16.06 -4.44
C ASP A 50 -21.98 17.40 -5.14
N SER A 51 -21.18 18.42 -4.83
CA SER A 51 -21.30 19.74 -5.45
C SER A 51 -21.02 19.68 -6.96
N ASP A 52 -21.52 20.66 -7.71
CA ASP A 52 -21.20 20.78 -9.12
C ASP A 52 -19.74 21.14 -9.38
N ASP A 53 -19.06 21.70 -8.37
CA ASP A 53 -17.63 22.03 -8.40
C ASP A 53 -16.69 20.86 -8.07
N GLN A 54 -17.22 19.63 -7.91
CA GLN A 54 -16.37 18.49 -7.58
C GLN A 54 -15.42 18.14 -8.74
N PHE A 55 -14.14 17.97 -8.41
CA PHE A 55 -13.07 17.73 -9.38
C PHE A 55 -13.26 16.41 -10.15
N VAL A 56 -13.32 16.51 -11.48
CA VAL A 56 -13.47 15.38 -12.40
C VAL A 56 -12.14 15.10 -13.10
N TRP A 57 -11.58 13.93 -12.85
CA TRP A 57 -10.45 13.36 -13.58
C TRP A 57 -10.97 12.38 -14.66
N HIS A 58 -10.35 12.37 -15.83
CA HIS A 58 -10.73 11.44 -16.91
C HIS A 58 -9.67 10.34 -17.03
N GLU A 59 -10.04 9.12 -16.65
CA GLU A 59 -9.16 7.94 -16.75
C GLU A 59 -9.35 7.29 -18.11
N ARG A 60 -8.30 7.27 -18.94
CA ARG A 60 -8.30 6.50 -20.20
C ARG A 60 -7.86 5.07 -19.95
N ARG A 61 -8.73 4.12 -20.24
CA ARG A 61 -8.47 2.69 -20.15
C ARG A 61 -7.70 2.16 -21.36
N SER A 62 -7.17 0.95 -21.23
CA SER A 62 -6.40 0.26 -22.28
C SER A 62 -7.20 -0.06 -23.54
N ASP A 63 -8.53 -0.18 -23.41
CA ASP A 63 -9.47 -0.37 -24.52
C ASP A 63 -9.86 0.96 -25.21
N GLY A 64 -9.26 2.08 -24.79
CA GLY A 64 -9.53 3.40 -25.31
C GLY A 64 -10.73 4.10 -24.68
N GLN A 65 -11.51 3.43 -23.81
CA GLN A 65 -12.62 4.07 -23.10
C GLN A 65 -12.11 5.13 -22.13
N VAL A 66 -12.84 6.25 -22.03
CA VAL A 66 -12.56 7.33 -21.09
C VAL A 66 -13.64 7.33 -20.03
N GLU A 67 -13.27 7.15 -18.77
CA GLU A 67 -14.19 7.21 -17.64
C GLU A 67 -13.97 8.50 -16.84
N ALA A 68 -15.04 9.24 -16.60
CA ALA A 68 -15.05 10.31 -15.63
C ALA A 68 -14.94 9.74 -14.20
N ARG A 69 -14.07 10.35 -13.40
CA ARG A 69 -13.74 9.99 -12.04
C ARG A 69 -13.88 11.21 -11.18
N VAL A 70 -14.68 11.14 -10.13
CA VAL A 70 -14.91 12.26 -9.23
C VAL A 70 -14.12 12.06 -7.96
N ILE A 71 -13.52 13.12 -7.41
CA ILE A 71 -12.85 13.03 -6.12
C ILE A 71 -13.86 12.79 -4.99
N CYS A 72 -13.57 11.83 -4.13
CA CYS A 72 -14.36 11.54 -2.94
C CYS A 72 -13.60 12.05 -1.70
N PRO A 73 -14.12 13.07 -0.97
CA PRO A 73 -13.44 13.63 0.20
C PRO A 73 -13.07 12.61 1.26
N ILE A 74 -13.95 11.62 1.49
CA ILE A 74 -13.72 10.53 2.44
C ILE A 74 -12.54 9.66 2.00
N ARG A 75 -12.49 9.27 0.72
CA ARG A 75 -11.37 8.47 0.18
C ARG A 75 -10.08 9.27 0.12
N TYR A 76 -10.15 10.56 -0.19
CA TYR A 76 -9.00 11.46 -0.17
C TYR A 76 -8.40 11.56 1.24
N SER A 77 -9.22 11.84 2.25
CA SER A 77 -8.78 11.94 3.65
C SER A 77 -8.12 10.65 4.14
N PHE A 78 -8.65 9.49 3.74
CA PHE A 78 -8.01 8.21 4.04
C PHE A 78 -6.72 7.99 3.23
N SER A 79 -6.74 8.30 1.93
CA SER A 79 -5.58 8.15 1.05
C SER A 79 -4.37 8.95 1.54
N ALA A 80 -4.62 10.16 2.08
CA ALA A 80 -3.59 11.01 2.68
C ALA A 80 -2.88 10.36 3.88
N GLN A 81 -3.51 9.39 4.56
CA GLN A 81 -2.93 8.66 5.69
C GLN A 81 -2.08 7.45 5.25
N LEU A 82 -2.21 7.00 4.00
CA LEU A 82 -1.52 5.80 3.50
C LEU A 82 0.00 5.85 3.67
N PRO A 83 0.71 6.97 3.45
CA PRO A 83 2.15 7.04 3.70
C PRO A 83 2.53 6.69 5.14
N GLY A 84 1.83 7.29 6.12
CA GLY A 84 2.04 7.00 7.54
C GLY A 84 1.67 5.56 7.91
N ILE A 85 0.57 5.04 7.36
CA ILE A 85 0.16 3.64 7.55
C ILE A 85 1.26 2.71 7.03
N VAL A 86 1.73 2.89 5.80
CA VAL A 86 2.75 2.04 5.19
C VAL A 86 4.06 2.10 5.97
N ALA A 87 4.49 3.29 6.40
CA ALA A 87 5.69 3.45 7.23
C ALA A 87 5.60 2.68 8.57
N SER A 88 4.39 2.56 9.14
CA SER A 88 4.17 1.88 10.44
C SER A 88 3.96 0.36 10.36
N LEU A 89 4.02 -0.24 9.17
CA LEU A 89 3.67 -1.66 8.97
C LEU A 89 4.61 -2.66 9.64
N GLN A 90 5.86 -2.30 9.94
CA GLN A 90 6.90 -3.21 10.47
C GLN A 90 6.35 -4.21 11.51
N ASN A 91 5.56 -3.71 12.45
CA ASN A 91 4.96 -4.45 13.56
C ASN A 91 3.44 -4.49 13.50
N ALA A 92 2.84 -4.31 12.33
CA ALA A 92 1.41 -4.38 12.15
C ALA A 92 0.90 -5.83 12.14
N SER A 93 -0.33 -6.02 12.60
CA SER A 93 -1.11 -7.23 12.32
C SER A 93 -1.72 -7.10 10.93
N VAL A 94 -1.57 -8.12 10.10
CA VAL A 94 -2.00 -8.14 8.70
C VAL A 94 -2.59 -9.49 8.32
N TYR A 95 -3.41 -9.52 7.29
CA TYR A 95 -3.94 -10.76 6.73
C TYR A 95 -3.21 -11.08 5.42
N ARG A 96 -2.85 -12.36 5.22
CA ARG A 96 -2.18 -12.81 4.00
C ARG A 96 -3.21 -13.05 2.90
N GLY A 97 -3.02 -12.47 1.72
CA GLY A 97 -3.80 -12.75 0.50
C GLY A 97 -3.03 -13.62 -0.49
N ARG A 98 -3.56 -13.74 -1.72
CA ARG A 98 -2.85 -14.44 -2.82
C ARG A 98 -1.80 -13.51 -3.46
N GLY A 99 -0.61 -13.47 -2.86
CA GLY A 99 0.47 -12.58 -3.29
C GLY A 99 0.28 -11.12 -2.84
N GLU A 100 -0.64 -10.90 -1.91
CA GLU A 100 -1.02 -9.61 -1.36
C GLU A 100 -1.04 -9.67 0.18
N VAL A 101 -1.03 -8.51 0.82
CA VAL A 101 -1.15 -8.35 2.26
C VAL A 101 -2.22 -7.32 2.53
N PHE A 102 -3.13 -7.64 3.45
CA PHE A 102 -4.20 -6.74 3.85
C PHE A 102 -3.94 -6.21 5.26
N TYR A 103 -3.72 -4.92 5.37
CA TYR A 103 -3.71 -4.23 6.64
C TYR A 103 -5.11 -3.69 6.94
N ARG A 104 -5.60 -3.93 8.14
CA ARG A 104 -6.89 -3.42 8.61
C ARG A 104 -6.63 -2.30 9.60
N THR A 105 -7.14 -1.10 9.34
CA THR A 105 -7.06 -0.04 10.34
C THR A 105 -7.86 -0.45 11.57
N LYS A 106 -7.35 -0.09 12.75
CA LYS A 106 -8.12 -0.18 13.98
C LYS A 106 -9.02 1.04 14.01
N ASP A 107 -10.20 0.97 13.41
CA ASP A 107 -11.18 2.02 13.64
C ASP A 107 -11.77 1.84 15.04
N THR A 108 -11.75 2.91 15.82
CA THR A 108 -12.27 2.95 17.20
C THR A 108 -13.80 2.95 17.22
N ASP A 109 -14.45 3.23 16.08
CA ASP A 109 -15.90 3.29 15.94
C ASP A 109 -16.43 2.13 15.08
N ARG A 110 -16.94 1.09 15.74
CA ARG A 110 -17.48 -0.12 15.09
C ARG A 110 -18.63 0.17 14.11
N GLN A 111 -19.34 1.30 14.26
CA GLN A 111 -20.48 1.61 13.39
C GLN A 111 -20.06 2.18 12.04
N ARG A 112 -18.87 2.78 11.96
CA ARG A 112 -18.44 3.46 10.73
C ARG A 112 -17.82 2.54 9.69
N GLY A 113 -17.62 1.24 9.96
CA GLY A 113 -16.95 0.27 9.08
C GLY A 113 -15.41 0.44 9.07
N LEU A 114 -14.67 -0.44 8.39
CA LEU A 114 -13.21 -0.52 8.51
C LEU A 114 -12.54 -0.21 7.17
N TRP A 115 -11.37 0.42 7.21
CA TRP A 115 -10.54 0.55 6.01
C TRP A 115 -9.57 -0.63 5.91
N ALA A 116 -9.64 -1.32 4.78
CA ALA A 116 -8.67 -2.35 4.41
C ALA A 116 -7.72 -1.79 3.34
N VAL A 117 -6.42 -1.84 3.64
CA VAL A 117 -5.34 -1.47 2.74
C VAL A 117 -4.76 -2.73 2.14
N CYS A 118 -4.84 -2.88 0.82
CA CYS A 118 -4.20 -3.97 0.07
C CYS A 118 -2.82 -3.54 -0.43
N LEU A 119 -1.81 -4.33 -0.08
CA LEU A 119 -0.43 -4.12 -0.41
C LEU A 119 0.09 -5.32 -1.20
N LYS A 120 0.81 -5.06 -2.29
CA LYS A 120 1.46 -6.10 -3.08
C LYS A 120 2.98 -5.91 -3.06
N PHE A 121 3.68 -6.95 -2.63
CA PHE A 121 5.13 -7.03 -2.81
C PHE A 121 5.46 -7.41 -4.25
N ASP A 122 6.52 -6.83 -4.78
CA ASP A 122 7.02 -7.12 -6.12
C ASP A 122 8.53 -6.87 -6.19
N VAL A 123 9.18 -7.44 -7.20
CA VAL A 123 10.59 -7.27 -7.50
C VAL A 123 10.72 -6.74 -8.92
N ASN A 124 11.34 -5.57 -9.08
CA ASN A 124 11.71 -5.10 -10.40
C ASN A 124 13.16 -5.46 -10.69
N VAL A 125 13.35 -6.51 -11.50
CA VAL A 125 14.68 -7.02 -11.87
C VAL A 125 15.48 -5.99 -12.68
N GLY A 126 14.86 -5.32 -13.66
CA GLY A 126 15.54 -4.36 -14.53
C GLY A 126 16.08 -3.13 -13.80
N ALA A 127 15.31 -2.61 -12.83
CA ALA A 127 15.69 -1.48 -12.00
C ALA A 127 16.41 -1.88 -10.70
N LYS A 128 16.52 -3.19 -10.41
CA LYS A 128 17.05 -3.73 -9.15
C LYS A 128 16.37 -3.13 -7.91
N GLU A 129 15.04 -3.12 -7.91
CA GLU A 129 14.24 -2.51 -6.84
C GLU A 129 13.29 -3.52 -6.19
N LEU A 130 13.19 -3.48 -4.86
CA LEU A 130 12.04 -4.05 -4.15
C LEU A 130 10.88 -3.06 -4.22
N ARG A 131 9.66 -3.53 -4.47
CA ARG A 131 8.48 -2.69 -4.64
C ARG A 131 7.34 -3.09 -3.72
N LEU A 132 6.67 -2.08 -3.18
CA LEU A 132 5.45 -2.24 -2.40
C LEU A 132 4.38 -1.36 -3.02
N THR A 133 3.35 -1.98 -3.59
CA THR A 133 2.25 -1.25 -4.23
C THR A 133 1.03 -1.24 -3.33
N CYS A 134 0.57 -0.06 -2.93
CA CYS A 134 -0.73 0.13 -2.29
C CYS A 134 -1.82 0.12 -3.37
N LYS A 135 -2.38 -1.08 -3.59
CA LYS A 135 -3.32 -1.40 -4.69
C LYS A 135 -4.74 -0.96 -4.43
N SER A 136 -5.17 -0.94 -3.17
CA SER A 136 -6.50 -0.49 -2.82
C SER A 136 -6.58 -0.01 -1.38
N ALA A 137 -7.41 0.99 -1.19
CA ALA A 137 -7.89 1.46 0.10
C ALA A 137 -9.41 1.46 0.02
N HIS A 138 -10.05 0.49 0.66
CA HIS A 138 -11.51 0.37 0.61
C HIS A 138 -12.11 0.30 1.99
N HIS A 139 -13.17 1.07 2.15
CA HIS A 139 -14.11 0.92 3.22
C HIS A 139 -14.90 -0.39 3.04
N ARG A 140 -14.81 -1.30 4.02
CA ARG A 140 -15.46 -2.61 4.00
C ARG A 140 -15.82 -3.05 5.42
N HIS A 141 -16.90 -3.82 5.54
CA HIS A 141 -17.29 -4.47 6.80
C HIS A 141 -16.62 -5.84 6.99
N ASN A 142 -16.21 -6.47 5.89
CA ASN A 142 -15.59 -7.80 5.87
C ASN A 142 -14.17 -7.75 5.31
N LEU A 143 -13.35 -8.74 5.67
CA LEU A 143 -12.05 -8.96 5.02
C LEU A 143 -12.26 -9.32 3.54
N PRO A 144 -11.29 -9.00 2.67
CA PRO A 144 -11.27 -9.53 1.31
C PRO A 144 -11.41 -11.06 1.29
N HIS A 145 -12.13 -11.61 0.32
CA HIS A 145 -12.46 -13.04 0.26
C HIS A 145 -11.21 -13.94 0.27
N ASP A 146 -10.09 -13.46 -0.29
CA ASP A 146 -8.83 -14.18 -0.36
C ASP A 146 -7.92 -13.97 0.87
N ALA A 147 -8.35 -13.15 1.84
CA ALA A 147 -7.62 -12.92 3.08
C ALA A 147 -7.69 -14.15 3.98
N LYS A 148 -6.53 -14.74 4.24
CA LYS A 148 -6.39 -15.90 5.13
C LYS A 148 -6.43 -15.48 6.58
N GLN A 149 -7.14 -16.25 7.38
CA GLN A 149 -7.16 -16.17 8.84
C GLN A 149 -6.34 -17.32 9.44
N PRO A 150 -5.74 -17.14 10.64
CA PRO A 150 -5.74 -15.91 11.45
C PRO A 150 -4.84 -14.81 10.86
N ALA A 151 -4.92 -13.61 11.44
CA ALA A 151 -3.97 -12.54 11.13
C ALA A 151 -2.54 -12.95 11.51
N ASP A 152 -1.57 -12.42 10.77
CA ASP A 152 -0.14 -12.62 10.97
C ASP A 152 0.56 -11.28 11.23
N ARG A 153 1.84 -11.32 11.59
CA ARG A 153 2.67 -10.12 11.72
C ARG A 153 3.29 -9.77 10.38
N PHE A 154 3.27 -8.50 10.00
CA PHE A 154 3.81 -8.04 8.72
C PHE A 154 5.25 -8.53 8.48
N PHE A 155 6.13 -8.43 9.48
CA PHE A 155 7.51 -8.92 9.37
C PHE A 155 7.61 -10.42 9.03
N ARG A 156 6.64 -11.25 9.45
CA ARG A 156 6.62 -12.69 9.09
C ARG A 156 6.28 -12.89 7.62
N VAL A 157 5.40 -12.04 7.07
CA VAL A 157 5.10 -12.05 5.64
C VAL A 157 6.29 -11.52 4.83
N LEU A 158 6.89 -10.42 5.29
CA LEU A 158 8.09 -9.85 4.70
C LEU A 158 9.24 -10.87 4.69
N ARG A 159 9.42 -11.64 5.77
CA ARG A 159 10.40 -12.73 5.83
C ARG A 159 10.17 -13.77 4.75
N THR A 160 8.93 -14.22 4.57
CA THR A 160 8.60 -15.19 3.51
C THR A 160 8.94 -14.63 2.13
N PHE A 161 8.60 -13.36 1.87
CA PHE A 161 8.94 -12.69 0.61
C PHE A 161 10.45 -12.56 0.40
N TYR A 162 11.19 -12.16 1.44
CA TYR A 162 12.65 -12.05 1.38
C TYR A 162 13.30 -13.38 1.01
N LEU A 163 12.97 -14.45 1.74
CA LEU A 163 13.58 -15.76 1.54
C LEU A 163 13.29 -16.34 0.14
N SER A 164 12.14 -16.03 -0.46
CA SER A 164 11.82 -16.52 -1.80
C SER A 164 12.52 -15.77 -2.94
N HIS A 165 13.14 -14.62 -2.68
CA HIS A 165 13.75 -13.75 -3.69
C HIS A 165 15.25 -13.52 -3.48
N ALA A 166 15.73 -13.49 -2.25
CA ALA A 166 17.12 -13.14 -1.94
C ALA A 166 18.10 -14.08 -2.64
N GLU A 167 17.83 -15.39 -2.70
CA GLU A 167 18.72 -16.34 -3.40
C GLU A 167 18.73 -16.17 -4.93
N ARG A 168 17.66 -15.60 -5.50
CA ARG A 168 17.49 -15.44 -6.96
C ARG A 168 18.04 -14.11 -7.48
N HIS A 169 18.31 -13.16 -6.58
CA HIS A 169 18.69 -11.80 -6.91
C HIS A 169 19.85 -11.36 -6.03
N ASP A 170 21.04 -11.31 -6.60
CA ASP A 170 22.30 -10.95 -5.95
C ASP A 170 22.31 -9.53 -5.35
N TRP A 171 21.55 -8.61 -5.96
CA TRP A 171 21.42 -7.22 -5.55
C TRP A 171 20.48 -7.00 -4.35
N ILE A 172 19.73 -8.01 -3.91
CA ILE A 172 18.92 -7.90 -2.70
C ILE A 172 19.86 -7.91 -1.48
N PRO A 173 19.72 -6.94 -0.54
CA PRO A 173 20.58 -6.86 0.63
C PRO A 173 20.68 -8.17 1.41
N ARG A 174 21.88 -8.47 1.90
CA ARG A 174 22.18 -9.65 2.70
C ARG A 174 22.20 -9.31 4.20
N PRO A 175 21.97 -10.29 5.08
CA PRO A 175 22.07 -10.07 6.51
C PRO A 175 23.48 -9.63 6.87
N THR A 176 23.59 -8.57 7.66
CA THR A 176 24.83 -8.17 8.31
C THR A 176 24.78 -8.62 9.77
N LYS A 177 25.84 -9.30 10.23
CA LYS A 177 26.00 -9.59 11.65
C LYS A 177 26.09 -8.26 12.39
N GLU A 178 25.24 -8.06 13.40
CA GLU A 178 25.49 -6.98 14.37
C GLU A 178 26.86 -7.26 14.99
N LYS A 179 27.82 -6.34 14.79
CA LYS A 179 28.96 -6.30 15.69
C LYS A 179 28.37 -5.89 17.03
N GLY A 180 28.32 -6.80 17.98
CA GLY A 180 27.94 -6.49 19.35
C GLY A 180 28.81 -5.34 19.88
N PRO A 181 28.29 -4.55 20.84
CA PRO A 181 29.08 -3.51 21.50
C PRO A 181 30.37 -4.05 22.13
#